data_AF-J2TBY9-F1
#
_entry.id   AF-J2TBY9-F1
#
_cell.length_a   1.000
_cell.length_b   1.000
_cell.length_c   1.000
_cell.angle_alpha   90.00
_cell.angle_beta   90.00
_cell.angle_gamma   90.00
#
_symmetry.space_group_name_H-M   'P 1'
#
loop_
_entity.id
_entity.type
_entity.pdbx_description
1 polymer ?
#
loop_
_entity_poly.entity_id
_entity_poly.type
_entity_poly.pdbx_seq_one_letter_code
_entity_poly.pdbx_strand_id
1 'polypeptide(L)'
;MKKKIFLFFFGIITVYAYSQSFDFENSYKYARSLANKNPDSSEIVLNQIIEHAQRDNQPNFLAKAYYLKAFNSYLKSDAKKTLEFSEKALAVSQQNNYPVGKALAYRMQGTQYAKLGLLKESEQSLNQAISEVKNDNTDEGHELKGQIYNSFLILLNQKEYRKKEYYSKNAIQEFQKIRNVPRRNELLVSAYTNMGYNLAETKKFSESKSYFRKALALVGNENYYLKCSILHDIGFSFSEQNKPDSAISYYRKALKLADQYGFNEKRIEITENLEAAYAKLNDESNVQKYKLEHLKLKDSIAYNQKMAVNETLSNKEKSFDKELNKSRTLSIGLILMCLILVLILGVFVFKIIQLRKKHRDIVAKIYQQGITPVSYEEDPQEITDEEALSVTDENPESTDLLKISPAVEENILNGLKYFEENLHFNNKNVSRYNLANELNFNTKYLSSVIKKHKNFNFNQYINHLRINYIVDKLKNEPKFRKYKINHLAEITGYSSHSAFSLEFKKIVGIHPSAFIKTLDKI
;
A
#
# COMPACT_ATOMS: atom_id res chain seq x y z
N MET A 1 35.77 63.54 20.33
CA MET A 1 35.64 62.07 20.19
C MET A 1 34.40 61.63 20.96
N LYS A 2 33.23 61.52 20.32
CA LYS A 2 32.73 60.41 19.48
C LYS A 2 32.56 59.10 20.27
N LYS A 3 31.30 58.64 20.25
CA LYS A 3 30.78 57.28 20.53
C LYS A 3 30.77 56.83 22.00
N LYS A 4 29.61 56.99 22.67
CA LYS A 4 29.09 56.00 23.65
C LYS A 4 27.67 56.28 24.18
N ILE A 5 26.78 56.89 23.38
CA ILE A 5 25.36 57.05 23.74
C ILE A 5 24.53 56.83 22.49
N PHE A 6 24.35 55.57 22.05
CA PHE A 6 23.33 55.24 21.05
C PHE A 6 23.00 53.73 20.98
N LEU A 7 22.89 53.03 22.11
CA LEU A 7 22.55 51.59 22.08
C LEU A 7 21.84 51.18 23.38
N PHE A 8 20.72 51.82 23.72
CA PHE A 8 19.82 51.29 24.77
C PHE A 8 18.38 51.79 24.66
N PHE A 9 17.85 51.97 23.44
CA PHE A 9 16.44 52.30 23.22
C PHE A 9 15.87 51.68 21.93
N PHE A 10 16.28 50.44 21.63
CA PHE A 10 15.71 49.64 20.52
C PHE A 10 15.52 48.17 20.91
N GLY A 11 15.21 47.91 22.17
CA GLY A 11 14.66 46.64 22.63
C GLY A 11 13.45 46.96 23.49
N ILE A 12 12.32 46.30 23.26
CA ILE A 12 10.99 46.46 23.89
C ILE A 12 9.92 47.20 23.04
N ILE A 13 10.00 47.21 21.70
CA ILE A 13 8.80 47.42 20.84
C ILE A 13 8.70 46.38 19.71
N THR A 14 9.08 45.11 19.96
CA THR A 14 8.93 44.03 18.95
C THR A 14 8.37 42.73 19.51
N VAL A 15 7.54 42.78 20.56
CA VAL A 15 6.83 41.58 21.06
C VAL A 15 5.31 41.79 21.24
N TYR A 16 4.76 42.95 20.86
CA TYR A 16 3.31 43.19 20.91
C TYR A 16 2.70 43.64 19.58
N ALA A 17 3.24 43.19 18.45
CA ALA A 17 2.38 42.97 17.28
C ALA A 17 1.57 41.71 17.58
N TYR A 18 0.43 41.86 18.27
CA TYR A 18 -0.61 40.85 18.26
C TYR A 18 -0.92 40.56 16.78
N SER A 19 -0.38 39.47 16.25
CA SER A 19 -0.89 38.85 15.03
C SER A 19 -2.35 38.51 15.34
N GLN A 20 -3.30 39.36 14.94
CA GLN A 20 -4.70 38.97 14.97
C GLN A 20 -4.82 37.67 14.19
N SER A 21 -5.24 36.60 14.87
CA SER A 21 -5.52 35.32 14.22
C SER A 21 -6.58 35.56 13.14
N PHE A 22 -6.31 35.11 11.92
CA PHE A 22 -7.25 35.26 10.82
C PHE A 22 -8.57 34.57 11.17
N ASP A 23 -9.68 35.29 11.08
CA ASP A 23 -11.02 34.78 11.38
C ASP A 23 -11.56 33.99 10.18
N PHE A 24 -11.19 32.71 10.11
CA PHE A 24 -11.58 31.83 9.02
C PHE A 24 -13.09 31.64 8.90
N GLU A 25 -13.80 31.52 10.01
CA GLU A 25 -15.22 31.18 10.02
C GLU A 25 -16.06 32.35 9.50
N ASN A 26 -15.78 33.57 9.97
CA ASN A 26 -16.50 34.75 9.49
C ASN A 26 -16.12 35.10 8.06
N SER A 27 -14.83 35.00 7.68
CA SER A 27 -14.40 35.18 6.30
C SER A 27 -15.07 34.17 5.36
N TYR A 28 -15.15 32.90 5.74
CA TYR A 28 -15.82 31.87 4.94
C TYR A 28 -17.32 32.11 4.81
N LYS A 29 -18.01 32.47 5.91
CA LYS A 29 -19.43 32.85 5.87
C LYS A 29 -19.67 34.04 4.94
N TYR A 30 -18.80 35.05 5.02
CA TYR A 30 -18.88 36.22 4.16
C TYR A 30 -18.67 35.85 2.69
N ALA A 31 -17.62 35.10 2.37
CA ALA A 31 -17.34 34.61 1.02
C ALA A 31 -18.52 33.79 0.45
N ARG A 32 -19.14 32.93 1.27
CA ARG A 32 -20.33 32.15 0.92
C ARG A 32 -21.55 33.03 0.67
N SER A 33 -21.75 34.08 1.46
CA SER A 33 -22.84 35.03 1.23
C SER A 33 -22.69 35.80 -0.08
N LEU A 34 -21.44 36.04 -0.50
CA LEU A 34 -21.11 36.69 -1.76
C LEU A 34 -21.25 35.76 -2.96
N ALA A 35 -20.97 34.46 -2.83
CA ALA A 35 -20.96 33.51 -3.96
C ALA A 35 -22.24 33.56 -4.82
N ASN A 36 -23.41 33.66 -4.19
CA ASN A 36 -24.71 33.75 -4.90
C ASN A 36 -25.08 35.16 -5.36
N LYS A 37 -24.38 36.21 -4.89
CA LYS A 37 -24.67 37.62 -5.21
C LYS A 37 -23.69 38.17 -6.25
N ASN A 38 -22.40 37.96 -6.01
CA ASN A 38 -21.27 38.36 -6.84
C ASN A 38 -20.12 37.34 -6.65
N PRO A 39 -20.03 36.32 -7.51
CA PRO A 39 -18.96 35.33 -7.48
C PRO A 39 -17.54 35.94 -7.57
N ASP A 40 -17.36 37.08 -8.23
CA ASP A 40 -16.05 37.75 -8.33
C ASP A 40 -15.62 38.34 -6.99
N SER A 41 -16.55 38.97 -6.25
CA SER A 41 -16.26 39.45 -4.89
C SER A 41 -15.98 38.31 -3.92
N SER A 42 -16.67 37.18 -4.08
CA SER A 42 -16.40 35.96 -3.30
C SER A 42 -14.97 35.45 -3.52
N GLU A 43 -14.49 35.48 -4.76
CA GLU A 43 -13.14 35.03 -5.15
C GLU A 43 -12.02 35.76 -4.41
N ILE A 44 -12.17 37.08 -4.20
CA ILE A 44 -11.19 37.91 -3.49
C ILE A 44 -11.01 37.42 -2.05
N VAL A 45 -12.13 37.21 -1.34
CA VAL A 45 -12.13 36.72 0.05
C VAL A 45 -11.58 35.29 0.12
N LEU A 46 -11.92 34.45 -0.87
CA LEU A 46 -11.42 33.08 -0.93
C LEU A 46 -9.91 32.99 -1.10
N ASN A 47 -9.30 33.89 -1.88
CA ASN A 47 -7.85 33.93 -2.03
C ASN A 47 -7.15 34.25 -0.70
N GLN A 48 -7.71 35.18 0.09
CA GLN A 48 -7.21 35.47 1.43
C GLN A 48 -7.34 34.24 2.35
N ILE A 49 -8.51 33.57 2.35
CA ILE A 49 -8.72 32.35 3.14
C ILE A 49 -7.69 31.27 2.77
N ILE A 50 -7.41 31.07 1.48
CA ILE A 50 -6.43 30.07 1.02
C ILE A 50 -5.03 30.40 1.51
N GLU A 51 -4.58 31.65 1.32
CA GLU A 51 -3.24 32.09 1.76
C GLU A 51 -3.05 31.88 3.26
N HIS A 52 -3.99 32.36 4.07
CA HIS A 52 -3.97 32.18 5.51
C HIS A 52 -4.08 30.71 5.92
N ALA A 53 -4.94 29.92 5.26
CA ALA A 53 -5.12 28.51 5.60
C ALA A 53 -3.88 27.67 5.27
N GLN A 54 -3.15 28.00 4.21
CA GLN A 54 -1.88 27.36 3.88
C GLN A 54 -0.79 27.72 4.89
N ARG A 55 -0.67 29.01 5.23
CA ARG A 55 0.34 29.51 6.17
C ARG A 55 0.11 28.99 7.59
N ASP A 56 -1.15 28.99 8.04
CA ASP A 56 -1.53 28.66 9.42
C ASP A 56 -1.94 27.18 9.58
N ASN A 57 -1.69 26.36 8.53
CA ASN A 57 -1.98 24.92 8.45
C ASN A 57 -3.42 24.56 8.86
N GLN A 58 -4.40 25.20 8.21
CA GLN A 58 -5.83 25.00 8.43
C GLN A 58 -6.48 24.23 7.26
N PRO A 59 -6.27 22.90 7.14
CA PRO A 59 -6.71 22.12 5.99
C PRO A 59 -8.22 22.12 5.78
N ASN A 60 -9.01 22.23 6.86
CA ASN A 60 -10.47 22.27 6.77
C ASN A 60 -10.96 23.52 6.03
N PHE A 61 -10.39 24.69 6.35
CA PHE A 61 -10.74 25.95 5.67
C PHE A 61 -10.15 26.03 4.27
N LEU A 62 -8.97 25.43 4.05
CA LEU A 62 -8.41 25.28 2.70
C LEU A 62 -9.34 24.46 1.80
N ALA A 63 -9.84 23.32 2.28
CA ALA A 63 -10.80 22.48 1.55
C ALA A 63 -12.12 23.22 1.30
N LYS A 64 -12.68 23.89 2.31
CA LYS A 64 -13.91 24.71 2.18
C LYS A 64 -13.72 25.84 1.17
N ALA A 65 -12.56 26.49 1.14
CA ALA A 65 -12.27 27.56 0.19
C ALA A 65 -12.19 27.03 -1.25
N TYR A 66 -11.47 25.93 -1.48
CA TYR A 66 -11.43 25.30 -2.82
C TYR A 66 -12.82 24.84 -3.27
N TYR A 67 -13.63 24.26 -2.38
CA TYR A 67 -15.02 23.94 -2.68
C TYR A 67 -15.81 25.18 -3.14
N LEU A 68 -15.67 26.32 -2.44
CA LEU A 68 -16.42 27.51 -2.81
C LEU A 68 -15.91 28.13 -4.12
N LYS A 69 -14.62 28.02 -4.43
CA LYS A 69 -14.08 28.38 -5.77
C LYS A 69 -14.63 27.49 -6.87
N ALA A 70 -14.80 26.19 -6.60
CA ALA A 70 -15.48 25.27 -7.52
C ALA A 70 -16.94 25.69 -7.74
N PHE A 71 -17.65 26.06 -6.67
CA PHE A 71 -19.03 26.54 -6.75
C PHE A 71 -19.15 27.88 -7.51
N ASN A 72 -18.25 28.84 -7.28
CA ASN A 72 -18.21 30.09 -8.06
C ASN A 72 -17.97 29.82 -9.55
N SER A 73 -17.08 28.89 -9.87
CA SER A 73 -16.80 28.47 -11.26
C SER A 73 -18.03 27.80 -11.89
N TYR A 74 -18.74 26.98 -11.12
CA TYR A 74 -19.98 26.33 -11.55
C TYR A 74 -21.06 27.35 -11.93
N LEU A 75 -21.26 28.38 -11.10
CA LEU A 75 -22.21 29.46 -11.38
C LEU A 75 -21.83 30.28 -12.63
N LYS A 76 -20.53 30.37 -12.93
CA LYS A 76 -20.01 31.01 -14.15
C LYS A 76 -20.00 30.09 -15.38
N SER A 77 -20.52 28.86 -15.25
CA SER A 77 -20.48 27.84 -16.31
C SER A 77 -19.06 27.46 -16.76
N ASP A 78 -18.07 27.61 -15.88
CA ASP A 78 -16.68 27.16 -16.11
C ASP A 78 -16.52 25.74 -15.55
N ALA A 79 -16.91 24.76 -16.37
CA ALA A 79 -16.88 23.34 -16.02
C ALA A 79 -15.45 22.86 -15.66
N LYS A 80 -14.44 23.37 -16.37
CA LYS A 80 -13.03 23.00 -16.17
C LYS A 80 -12.56 23.42 -14.78
N LYS A 81 -12.70 24.70 -14.42
CA LYS A 81 -12.29 25.18 -13.09
C LYS A 81 -13.13 24.59 -11.97
N THR A 82 -14.40 24.29 -12.24
CA THR A 82 -15.27 23.58 -11.29
C THR A 82 -14.65 22.25 -10.89
N LEU A 83 -14.27 21.42 -11.88
CA LEU A 83 -13.66 20.13 -11.63
C LEU A 83 -12.27 20.28 -10.99
N GLU A 84 -11.42 21.17 -11.50
CA GLU A 84 -10.08 21.43 -10.95
C GLU A 84 -10.11 21.80 -9.46
N PHE A 85 -10.95 22.75 -9.07
CA PHE A 85 -11.05 23.17 -7.66
C PHE A 85 -11.73 22.10 -6.80
N SER A 86 -12.66 21.32 -7.34
CA SER A 86 -13.24 20.19 -6.61
C SER A 86 -12.20 19.09 -6.34
N GLU A 87 -11.27 18.83 -7.28
CA GLU A 87 -10.16 17.90 -7.09
C GLU A 87 -9.17 18.40 -6.04
N LYS A 88 -8.85 19.71 -6.04
CA LYS A 88 -8.02 20.34 -4.99
C LYS A 88 -8.67 20.19 -3.61
N ALA A 89 -9.97 20.44 -3.50
CA ALA A 89 -10.72 20.23 -2.26
C ALA A 89 -10.68 18.76 -1.81
N LEU A 90 -10.86 17.81 -2.74
CA LEU A 90 -10.81 16.37 -2.45
C LEU A 90 -9.43 15.94 -1.95
N ALA A 91 -8.36 16.37 -2.63
CA ALA A 91 -6.99 16.01 -2.28
C ALA A 91 -6.61 16.47 -0.86
N VAL A 92 -6.88 17.75 -0.53
CA VAL A 92 -6.65 18.30 0.81
C VAL A 92 -7.46 17.52 1.85
N SER A 93 -8.71 17.17 1.54
CA SER A 93 -9.59 16.46 2.47
C SER A 93 -9.20 15.00 2.68
N GLN A 94 -8.69 14.32 1.65
CA GLN A 94 -8.17 12.95 1.75
C GLN A 94 -6.89 12.90 2.58
N GLN A 95 -5.94 13.81 2.32
CA GLN A 95 -4.68 13.88 3.05
C GLN A 95 -4.89 14.15 4.55
N ASN A 96 -5.94 14.89 4.91
CA ASN A 96 -6.22 15.31 6.28
C ASN A 96 -7.39 14.57 6.94
N ASN A 97 -7.89 13.48 6.33
CA ASN A 97 -9.03 12.69 6.84
C ASN A 97 -10.23 13.56 7.24
N TYR A 98 -10.64 14.47 6.36
CA TYR A 98 -11.74 15.42 6.59
C TYR A 98 -13.01 15.03 5.81
N PRO A 99 -13.99 14.33 6.43
CA PRO A 99 -15.14 13.76 5.70
C PRO A 99 -16.05 14.82 5.08
N VAL A 100 -16.31 15.91 5.80
CA VAL A 100 -17.12 17.03 5.28
C VAL A 100 -16.49 17.63 4.02
N GLY A 101 -15.17 17.82 4.01
CA GLY A 101 -14.45 18.31 2.84
C GLY A 101 -14.52 17.35 1.64
N LYS A 102 -14.41 16.04 1.88
CA LYS A 102 -14.62 15.01 0.84
C LYS A 102 -16.03 15.08 0.27
N ALA A 103 -17.04 15.16 1.14
CA ALA A 103 -18.43 15.25 0.72
C ALA A 103 -18.73 16.52 -0.09
N LEU A 104 -18.17 17.67 0.29
CA LEU A 104 -18.26 18.92 -0.48
C LEU A 104 -17.65 18.77 -1.88
N ALA A 105 -16.47 18.16 -1.97
CA ALA A 105 -15.78 17.94 -3.23
C ALA A 105 -16.55 16.97 -4.14
N TYR A 106 -16.93 15.80 -3.63
CA TYR A 106 -17.72 14.82 -4.36
C TYR A 106 -19.08 15.37 -4.81
N ARG A 107 -19.72 16.21 -3.99
CA ARG A 107 -20.96 16.90 -4.38
C ARG A 107 -20.74 17.79 -5.60
N MET A 108 -19.67 18.59 -5.62
CA MET A 108 -19.36 19.47 -6.75
C MET A 108 -19.02 18.68 -8.01
N GLN A 109 -18.21 17.62 -7.90
CA GLN A 109 -17.91 16.72 -9.01
C GLN A 109 -19.20 16.11 -9.59
N GLY A 110 -20.04 15.53 -8.71
CA GLY A 110 -21.28 14.92 -9.13
C GLY A 110 -22.23 15.90 -9.84
N THR A 111 -22.42 17.08 -9.24
CA THR A 111 -23.24 18.16 -9.81
C THR A 111 -22.72 18.59 -11.20
N GLN A 112 -21.40 18.71 -11.36
CA GLN A 112 -20.81 19.10 -12.64
C GLN A 112 -20.89 17.98 -13.68
N TYR A 113 -20.67 16.73 -13.29
CA TYR A 113 -20.84 15.57 -14.18
C TYR A 113 -22.27 15.44 -14.69
N ALA A 114 -23.28 15.71 -13.85
CA ALA A 114 -24.67 15.75 -14.29
C ALA A 114 -24.88 16.77 -15.41
N LYS A 115 -24.34 18.00 -15.25
CA LYS A 115 -24.40 19.05 -16.28
C LYS A 115 -23.67 18.68 -17.58
N LEU A 116 -22.64 17.86 -17.49
CA LEU A 116 -21.89 17.37 -18.66
C LEU A 116 -22.53 16.13 -19.31
N GLY A 117 -23.66 15.63 -18.77
CA GLY A 117 -24.31 14.41 -19.26
C GLY A 117 -23.63 13.10 -18.83
N LEU A 118 -22.62 13.18 -17.95
CA LEU A 118 -21.90 12.03 -17.38
C LEU A 118 -22.68 11.46 -16.19
N LEU A 119 -23.85 10.89 -16.47
CA LEU A 119 -24.84 10.54 -15.43
C LEU A 119 -24.35 9.46 -14.46
N LYS A 120 -23.59 8.47 -14.96
CA LYS A 120 -23.04 7.39 -14.13
C LYS A 120 -22.00 7.92 -13.15
N GLU A 121 -21.10 8.77 -13.61
CA GLU A 121 -20.08 9.45 -12.82
C GLU A 121 -20.69 10.38 -11.78
N SER A 122 -21.74 11.10 -12.19
CA SER A 122 -22.53 11.93 -11.30
C SER A 122 -23.08 11.12 -10.15
N GLU A 123 -23.81 10.04 -10.46
CA GLU A 123 -24.42 9.18 -9.45
C GLU A 123 -23.37 8.56 -8.51
N GLN A 124 -22.24 8.07 -9.04
CA GLN A 124 -21.14 7.55 -8.23
C GLN A 124 -20.58 8.61 -7.27
N SER A 125 -20.31 9.81 -7.76
CA SER A 125 -19.75 10.90 -6.95
C SER A 125 -20.73 11.35 -5.87
N LEU A 126 -22.02 11.51 -6.20
CA LEU A 126 -23.03 11.90 -5.21
C LEU A 126 -23.27 10.81 -4.15
N ASN A 127 -23.18 9.52 -4.52
CA ASN A 127 -23.23 8.41 -3.58
C ASN A 127 -22.01 8.37 -2.63
N GLN A 128 -20.81 8.73 -3.13
CA GLN A 128 -19.65 8.92 -2.27
C GLN A 128 -19.86 10.11 -1.32
N ALA A 129 -20.38 11.22 -1.83
CA ALA A 129 -20.67 12.41 -1.03
C ALA A 129 -21.61 12.10 0.15
N ILE A 130 -22.73 11.40 -0.10
CA ILE A 130 -23.67 11.06 0.98
C ILE A 130 -23.07 10.06 1.97
N SER A 131 -22.24 9.11 1.52
CA SER A 131 -21.61 8.12 2.39
C SER A 131 -20.68 8.74 3.43
N GLU A 132 -19.93 9.79 3.05
CA GLU A 132 -18.99 10.50 3.93
C GLU A 132 -19.69 11.23 5.09
N VAL A 133 -20.94 11.67 4.91
CA VAL A 133 -21.69 12.46 5.92
C VAL A 133 -23.00 11.83 6.38
N LYS A 134 -23.28 10.56 6.04
CA LYS A 134 -24.54 9.88 6.39
C LYS A 134 -24.85 9.87 7.89
N ASN A 135 -23.81 9.81 8.72
CA ASN A 135 -23.91 9.75 10.18
C ASN A 135 -23.67 11.11 10.85
N ASP A 136 -23.43 12.18 10.07
CA ASP A 136 -23.23 13.52 10.60
C ASP A 136 -24.59 14.18 10.88
N ASN A 137 -24.87 14.40 12.16
CA ASN A 137 -26.12 15.00 12.66
C ASN A 137 -25.89 16.43 13.20
N THR A 138 -24.80 17.07 12.78
CA THR A 138 -24.59 18.51 13.00
C THR A 138 -25.41 19.35 12.02
N ASP A 139 -25.53 20.65 12.29
CA ASP A 139 -26.13 21.60 11.33
C ASP A 139 -25.40 21.57 9.96
N GLU A 140 -24.07 21.41 9.95
CA GLU A 140 -23.27 21.29 8.73
C GLU A 140 -23.54 19.97 7.99
N GLY A 141 -23.66 18.85 8.72
CA GLY A 141 -24.03 17.55 8.15
C GLY A 141 -25.43 17.56 7.52
N HIS A 142 -26.41 18.14 8.19
CA HIS A 142 -27.77 18.30 7.66
C HIS A 142 -27.82 19.23 6.44
N GLU A 143 -27.09 20.35 6.47
CA GLU A 143 -26.92 21.22 5.30
C GLU A 143 -26.34 20.44 4.11
N LEU A 144 -25.27 19.69 4.32
CA LEU A 144 -24.60 18.99 3.23
C LEU A 144 -25.44 17.85 2.66
N LYS A 145 -26.10 17.04 3.51
CA LYS A 145 -27.04 16.00 3.05
C LYS A 145 -28.17 16.60 2.22
N GLY A 146 -28.77 17.70 2.67
CA GLY A 146 -29.82 18.37 1.89
C GLY A 146 -29.32 18.92 0.55
N GLN A 147 -28.11 19.48 0.50
CA GLN A 147 -27.49 19.94 -0.75
C GLN A 147 -27.15 18.77 -1.69
N ILE A 148 -26.70 17.63 -1.17
CA ILE A 148 -26.44 16.43 -1.96
C ILE A 148 -27.75 15.90 -2.55
N TYR A 149 -28.83 15.83 -1.78
CA TYR A 149 -30.15 15.45 -2.29
C TYR A 149 -30.66 16.41 -3.37
N ASN A 150 -30.46 17.72 -3.23
CA ASN A 150 -30.75 18.66 -4.30
C ASN A 150 -29.88 18.41 -5.54
N SER A 151 -28.61 18.03 -5.36
CA SER A 151 -27.71 17.69 -6.48
C SER A 151 -28.16 16.42 -7.21
N PHE A 152 -28.76 15.46 -6.48
CA PHE A 152 -29.35 14.27 -7.09
C PHE A 152 -30.52 14.61 -8.04
N LEU A 153 -31.21 15.73 -7.86
CA LEU A 153 -32.31 16.12 -8.76
C LEU A 153 -31.81 16.47 -10.17
N ILE A 154 -30.57 16.92 -10.31
CA ILE A 154 -30.01 17.39 -11.60
C ILE A 154 -29.78 16.22 -12.56
N LEU A 155 -29.45 15.02 -12.06
CA LEU A 155 -29.24 13.85 -12.93
C LEU A 155 -30.55 13.19 -13.41
N LEU A 156 -31.70 13.53 -12.80
CA LEU A 156 -32.95 12.83 -13.05
C LEU A 156 -33.65 13.38 -14.28
N ASN A 157 -34.04 12.48 -15.18
CA ASN A 157 -34.84 12.87 -16.33
C ASN A 157 -36.30 13.17 -15.97
N GLN A 158 -37.06 13.73 -16.91
CA GLN A 158 -38.46 14.12 -16.71
C GLN A 158 -39.41 12.98 -16.30
N LYS A 159 -39.05 11.70 -16.46
CA LYS A 159 -39.94 10.56 -16.15
C LYS A 159 -39.67 9.93 -14.78
N GLU A 160 -38.62 10.32 -14.08
CA GLU A 160 -38.21 9.71 -12.80
C GLU A 160 -38.90 10.35 -11.57
N TYR A 161 -40.21 10.56 -11.66
CA TYR A 161 -40.99 11.33 -10.67
C TYR A 161 -40.84 10.83 -9.23
N ARG A 162 -40.86 9.50 -9.01
CA ARG A 162 -40.71 8.92 -7.65
C ARG A 162 -39.36 9.27 -7.02
N LYS A 163 -38.29 9.26 -7.81
CA LYS A 163 -36.94 9.62 -7.32
C LYS A 163 -36.85 11.13 -7.08
N LYS A 164 -37.40 11.95 -7.97
CA LYS A 164 -37.46 13.42 -7.78
C LYS A 164 -38.19 13.78 -6.48
N GLU A 165 -39.36 13.18 -6.25
CA GLU A 165 -40.12 13.38 -5.03
C GLU A 165 -39.35 12.91 -3.78
N TYR A 166 -38.71 11.74 -3.85
CA TYR A 166 -37.86 11.23 -2.77
C TYR A 166 -36.75 12.23 -2.40
N TYR A 167 -35.95 12.67 -3.36
CA TYR A 167 -34.83 13.57 -3.07
C TYR A 167 -35.29 14.95 -2.61
N SER A 168 -36.36 15.51 -3.20
CA SER A 168 -36.92 16.79 -2.71
C SER A 168 -37.42 16.68 -1.27
N LYS A 169 -38.13 15.60 -0.91
CA LYS A 169 -38.60 15.38 0.47
C LYS A 169 -37.45 15.24 1.45
N ASN A 170 -36.44 14.44 1.12
CA ASN A 170 -35.28 14.25 1.99
C ASN A 170 -34.47 15.55 2.16
N ALA A 171 -34.30 16.35 1.09
CA ALA A 171 -33.66 17.66 1.19
C ALA A 171 -34.39 18.58 2.18
N ILE A 172 -35.72 18.68 2.07
CA ILE A 172 -36.54 19.46 3.00
C ILE A 172 -36.37 18.95 4.44
N GLN A 173 -36.46 17.64 4.65
CA GLN A 173 -36.35 17.02 5.98
C GLN A 173 -34.99 17.28 6.63
N GLU A 174 -33.89 17.15 5.88
CA GLU A 174 -32.56 17.44 6.41
C GLU A 174 -32.41 18.93 6.73
N PHE A 175 -32.82 19.83 5.84
CA PHE A 175 -32.76 21.26 6.14
C PHE A 175 -33.61 21.66 7.35
N GLN A 176 -34.77 21.03 7.57
CA GLN A 176 -35.61 21.30 8.73
C GLN A 176 -34.93 20.98 10.08
N LYS A 177 -33.97 20.05 10.09
CA LYS A 177 -33.21 19.67 11.29
C LYS A 177 -32.13 20.70 11.68
N ILE A 178 -31.79 21.65 10.79
CA ILE A 178 -30.82 22.71 11.06
C ILE A 178 -31.38 23.66 12.13
N ARG A 179 -30.59 23.88 13.19
CA ARG A 179 -30.96 24.74 14.33
C ARG A 179 -30.84 26.21 14.00
N ASN A 180 -29.83 26.60 13.22
CA ASN A 180 -29.66 27.98 12.76
C ASN A 180 -30.83 28.39 11.84
N VAL A 181 -31.81 29.11 12.38
CA VAL A 181 -33.05 29.47 11.68
C VAL A 181 -32.80 30.30 10.41
N PRO A 182 -31.96 31.36 10.42
CA PRO A 182 -31.65 32.10 9.19
C PRO A 182 -31.08 31.20 8.09
N ARG A 183 -30.10 30.35 8.43
CA ARG A 183 -29.48 29.45 7.46
C ARG A 183 -30.43 28.38 6.96
N ARG A 184 -31.21 27.78 7.86
CA ARG A 184 -32.27 26.84 7.52
C ARG A 184 -33.24 27.44 6.50
N ASN A 185 -33.74 28.65 6.78
CA ASN A 185 -34.71 29.31 5.92
C ASN A 185 -34.12 29.60 4.54
N GLU A 186 -32.87 30.05 4.46
CA GLU A 186 -32.15 30.26 3.20
C GLU A 186 -32.10 28.98 2.34
N LEU A 187 -31.77 27.84 2.95
CA LEU A 187 -31.68 26.54 2.27
C LEU A 187 -33.06 26.00 1.86
N LEU A 188 -34.06 26.15 2.73
CA LEU A 188 -35.43 25.69 2.48
C LEU A 188 -36.08 26.36 1.27
N VAL A 189 -35.69 27.60 0.93
CA VAL A 189 -36.17 28.26 -0.29
C VAL A 189 -35.90 27.37 -1.51
N SER A 190 -34.66 26.91 -1.69
CA SER A 190 -34.30 26.06 -2.83
C SER A 190 -35.05 24.72 -2.83
N ALA A 191 -35.19 24.10 -1.66
CA ALA A 191 -35.83 22.80 -1.53
C ALA A 191 -37.35 22.87 -1.79
N TYR A 192 -38.02 23.92 -1.32
CA TYR A 192 -39.43 24.17 -1.61
C TYR A 192 -39.67 24.52 -3.07
N THR A 193 -38.78 25.30 -3.70
CA THR A 193 -38.83 25.58 -5.14
C THR A 193 -38.73 24.29 -5.95
N ASN A 194 -37.73 23.43 -5.66
CA ASN A 194 -37.56 22.14 -6.32
C ASN A 194 -38.79 21.22 -6.14
N MET A 195 -39.34 21.14 -4.93
CA MET A 195 -40.56 20.37 -4.68
C MET A 195 -41.76 20.93 -5.45
N GLY A 196 -41.90 22.26 -5.51
CA GLY A 196 -42.94 22.94 -6.28
C GLY A 196 -42.85 22.63 -7.77
N TYR A 197 -41.65 22.68 -8.34
CA TYR A 197 -41.37 22.31 -9.72
C TYR A 197 -41.73 20.83 -10.01
N ASN A 198 -41.24 19.90 -9.18
CA ASN A 198 -41.51 18.47 -9.34
C ASN A 198 -43.01 18.11 -9.25
N LEU A 199 -43.74 18.81 -8.39
CA LEU A 199 -45.20 18.67 -8.29
C LEU A 199 -45.92 19.27 -9.51
N ALA A 200 -45.39 20.32 -10.12
CA ALA A 200 -45.93 20.88 -11.35
C ALA A 200 -45.77 19.93 -12.53
N GLU A 201 -44.59 19.31 -12.69
CA GLU A 201 -44.35 18.27 -13.71
C GLU A 201 -45.33 17.09 -13.60
N THR A 202 -45.73 16.74 -12.37
CA THR A 202 -46.72 15.68 -12.10
C THR A 202 -48.17 16.19 -12.06
N LYS A 203 -48.42 17.42 -12.51
CA LYS A 203 -49.74 18.08 -12.59
C LYS A 203 -50.45 18.24 -11.23
N LYS A 204 -49.72 18.16 -10.12
CA LYS A 204 -50.22 18.41 -8.75
C LYS A 204 -50.17 19.91 -8.42
N PHE A 205 -50.89 20.71 -9.19
CA PHE A 205 -50.75 22.17 -9.19
C PHE A 205 -51.10 22.85 -7.87
N SER A 206 -52.10 22.33 -7.13
CA SER A 206 -52.48 22.88 -5.82
C SER A 206 -51.38 22.72 -4.77
N GLU A 207 -50.74 21.55 -4.73
CA GLU A 207 -49.61 21.27 -3.84
C GLU A 207 -48.37 22.06 -4.27
N SER A 208 -48.08 22.09 -5.58
CA SER A 208 -47.01 22.90 -6.18
C SER A 208 -47.11 24.37 -5.76
N LYS A 209 -48.30 24.98 -5.89
CA LYS A 209 -48.58 26.36 -5.45
C LYS A 209 -48.33 26.57 -3.95
N SER A 210 -48.62 25.59 -3.10
CA SER A 210 -48.35 25.66 -1.66
C SER A 210 -46.85 25.75 -1.38
N TYR A 211 -46.04 24.94 -2.07
CA TYR A 211 -44.59 24.97 -1.92
C TYR A 211 -43.96 26.27 -2.47
N PHE A 212 -44.42 26.78 -3.62
CA PHE A 212 -43.95 28.08 -4.11
C PHE A 212 -44.29 29.23 -3.16
N ARG A 213 -45.46 29.19 -2.50
CA ARG A 213 -45.80 30.16 -1.45
C ARG A 213 -44.85 30.08 -0.25
N LYS A 214 -44.47 28.88 0.19
CA LYS A 214 -43.46 28.70 1.24
C LYS A 214 -42.11 29.26 0.82
N ALA A 215 -41.67 29.02 -0.42
CA ALA A 215 -40.41 29.56 -0.94
C ALA A 215 -40.44 31.11 -1.00
N LEU A 216 -41.53 31.70 -1.51
CA LEU A 216 -41.71 33.16 -1.56
C LEU A 216 -41.77 33.82 -0.17
N ALA A 217 -42.34 33.14 0.83
CA ALA A 217 -42.40 33.65 2.19
C ALA A 217 -41.03 33.67 2.89
N LEU A 218 -40.08 32.82 2.46
CA LEU A 218 -38.76 32.70 3.06
C LEU A 218 -37.66 33.43 2.28
N VAL A 219 -37.85 33.68 0.98
CA VAL A 219 -36.81 34.29 0.14
C VAL A 219 -36.55 35.74 0.56
N GLY A 220 -35.31 36.02 1.00
CA GLY A 220 -34.90 37.35 1.43
C GLY A 220 -34.93 38.37 0.29
N ASN A 221 -35.06 39.66 0.66
CA ASN A 221 -35.25 40.73 -0.34
C ASN A 221 -34.13 40.86 -1.36
N GLU A 222 -32.90 40.59 -0.94
CA GLU A 222 -31.68 40.71 -1.76
C GLU A 222 -31.31 39.41 -2.50
N ASN A 223 -32.07 38.32 -2.34
CA ASN A 223 -31.72 37.05 -2.96
C ASN A 223 -32.33 36.95 -4.38
N TYR A 224 -31.80 37.76 -5.30
CA TYR A 224 -32.34 37.91 -6.65
C TYR A 224 -32.28 36.63 -7.48
N TYR A 225 -31.24 35.81 -7.29
CA TYR A 225 -31.12 34.53 -7.99
C TYR A 225 -32.25 33.56 -7.60
N LEU A 226 -32.48 33.34 -6.30
CA LEU A 226 -33.57 32.47 -5.87
C LEU A 226 -34.94 33.04 -6.25
N LYS A 227 -35.14 34.36 -6.18
CA LYS A 227 -36.37 35.01 -6.67
C LYS A 227 -36.60 34.75 -8.16
N CYS A 228 -35.56 34.88 -8.98
CA CYS A 228 -35.59 34.57 -10.40
C CYS A 228 -36.03 33.12 -10.64
N SER A 229 -35.41 32.16 -9.94
CA SER A 229 -35.74 30.73 -10.04
C SER A 229 -37.18 30.43 -9.62
N ILE A 230 -37.65 30.99 -8.50
CA ILE A 230 -39.04 30.80 -8.05
C ILE A 230 -40.03 31.34 -9.10
N LEU A 231 -39.79 32.53 -9.66
CA LEU A 231 -40.67 33.12 -10.67
C LEU A 231 -40.69 32.28 -11.95
N HIS A 232 -39.53 31.80 -12.39
CA HIS A 232 -39.42 30.90 -13.54
C HIS A 232 -40.21 29.61 -13.30
N ASP A 233 -40.06 28.96 -12.16
CA ASP A 233 -40.75 27.69 -11.86
C ASP A 233 -42.27 27.87 -11.66
N ILE A 234 -42.72 29.03 -11.15
CA ILE A 234 -44.14 29.38 -11.15
C ILE A 234 -44.65 29.53 -12.59
N GLY A 235 -43.88 30.18 -13.47
CA GLY A 235 -44.19 30.29 -14.90
C GLY A 235 -44.31 28.90 -15.55
N PHE A 236 -43.39 27.99 -15.23
CA PHE A 236 -43.43 26.59 -15.65
C PHE A 236 -44.72 25.90 -15.20
N SER A 237 -45.09 26.05 -13.92
CA SER A 237 -46.34 25.51 -13.40
C SER A 237 -47.59 26.02 -14.13
N PHE A 238 -47.60 27.28 -14.56
CA PHE A 238 -48.69 27.81 -15.40
C PHE A 238 -48.65 27.27 -16.83
N SER A 239 -47.47 27.08 -17.41
CA SER A 239 -47.32 26.47 -18.74
C SER A 239 -47.88 25.05 -18.77
N GLU A 240 -47.59 24.25 -17.74
CA GLU A 240 -48.09 22.87 -17.57
C GLU A 240 -49.60 22.82 -17.33
N GLN A 241 -50.19 23.90 -16.80
CA GLN A 241 -51.65 24.09 -16.71
C GLN A 241 -52.29 24.55 -18.03
N ASN A 242 -51.50 24.67 -19.11
CA ASN A 242 -51.92 25.24 -20.38
C ASN A 242 -52.44 26.69 -20.28
N LYS A 243 -51.78 27.50 -19.43
CA LYS A 243 -52.07 28.94 -19.24
C LYS A 243 -50.89 29.81 -19.72
N PRO A 244 -50.67 29.91 -21.04
CA PRO A 244 -49.48 30.55 -21.60
C PRO A 244 -49.34 32.04 -21.23
N ASP A 245 -50.42 32.81 -21.15
CA ASP A 245 -50.35 34.23 -20.75
C ASP A 245 -49.79 34.43 -19.34
N SER A 246 -50.24 33.60 -18.40
CA SER A 246 -49.72 33.61 -17.03
C SER A 246 -48.27 33.15 -16.99
N ALA A 247 -47.92 32.10 -17.73
CA ALA A 247 -46.55 31.62 -17.83
C ALA A 247 -45.61 32.73 -18.33
N ILE A 248 -45.96 33.39 -19.44
CA ILE A 248 -45.21 34.51 -20.02
C ILE A 248 -45.03 35.64 -19.01
N SER A 249 -46.09 36.02 -18.28
CA SER A 249 -46.02 37.07 -17.26
C SER A 249 -44.94 36.77 -16.19
N TYR A 250 -44.91 35.53 -15.69
CA TYR A 250 -43.91 35.12 -14.70
C TYR A 250 -42.52 34.96 -15.30
N TYR A 251 -42.39 34.37 -16.48
CA TYR A 251 -41.12 34.24 -17.19
C TYR A 251 -40.49 35.60 -17.50
N ARG A 252 -41.26 36.61 -17.93
CA ARG A 252 -40.74 37.97 -18.17
C ARG A 252 -40.25 38.64 -16.88
N LYS A 253 -40.92 38.40 -15.74
CA LYS A 253 -40.44 38.87 -14.43
C LYS A 253 -39.12 38.19 -14.04
N ALA A 254 -39.00 36.90 -14.29
CA ALA A 254 -37.75 36.16 -14.08
C ALA A 254 -36.63 36.66 -15.02
N LEU A 255 -36.92 36.81 -16.32
CA LEU A 255 -35.96 37.30 -17.31
C LEU A 255 -35.41 38.68 -16.96
N LYS A 256 -36.27 39.60 -16.50
CA LYS A 256 -35.85 40.93 -16.03
C LYS A 256 -34.79 40.85 -14.92
N LEU A 257 -34.96 39.94 -13.96
CA LEU A 257 -33.96 39.72 -12.92
C LEU A 257 -32.70 39.08 -13.50
N ALA A 258 -32.86 38.08 -14.37
CA ALA A 258 -31.74 37.40 -14.99
C ALA A 258 -30.87 38.33 -15.84
N ASP A 259 -31.47 39.26 -16.59
CA ASP A 259 -30.75 40.29 -17.36
C ASP A 259 -30.06 41.31 -16.45
N GLN A 260 -30.77 41.81 -15.42
CA GLN A 260 -30.24 42.83 -14.51
C GLN A 260 -29.01 42.35 -13.73
N TYR A 261 -28.97 41.07 -13.37
CA TYR A 261 -27.93 40.50 -12.51
C TYR A 261 -27.01 39.48 -13.24
N GLY A 262 -27.17 39.32 -14.55
CA GLY A 262 -26.27 38.49 -15.37
C GLY A 262 -26.39 36.98 -15.15
N PHE A 263 -27.59 36.46 -14.84
CA PHE A 263 -27.84 35.03 -14.61
C PHE A 263 -27.95 34.23 -15.93
N ASN A 264 -26.86 34.16 -16.70
CA ASN A 264 -26.86 33.65 -18.08
C ASN A 264 -27.43 32.22 -18.24
N GLU A 265 -27.16 31.32 -17.30
CA GLU A 265 -27.74 29.97 -17.34
C GLU A 265 -29.28 30.02 -17.24
N LYS A 266 -29.81 30.80 -16.28
CA LYS A 266 -31.24 30.99 -16.15
C LYS A 266 -31.85 31.70 -17.35
N ARG A 267 -31.12 32.61 -18.00
CA ARG A 267 -31.59 33.25 -19.24
C ARG A 267 -31.88 32.20 -20.32
N ILE A 268 -31.03 31.17 -20.48
CA ILE A 268 -31.28 30.09 -21.45
C ILE A 268 -32.60 29.39 -21.14
N GLU A 269 -32.78 28.88 -19.92
CA GLU A 269 -33.99 28.16 -19.52
C GLU A 269 -35.26 29.04 -19.63
N ILE A 270 -35.16 30.31 -19.27
CA ILE A 270 -36.29 31.26 -19.31
C ILE A 270 -36.66 31.60 -20.77
N THR A 271 -35.66 31.82 -21.63
CA THR A 271 -35.90 32.20 -23.04
C THR A 271 -36.43 31.02 -23.86
N GLU A 272 -35.96 29.80 -23.61
CA GLU A 272 -36.57 28.57 -24.17
C GLU A 272 -38.04 28.43 -23.76
N ASN A 273 -38.34 28.63 -22.47
CA ASN A 273 -39.71 28.52 -21.97
C ASN A 273 -40.61 29.65 -22.47
N LEU A 274 -40.07 30.85 -22.70
CA LEU A 274 -40.78 31.95 -23.36
C LEU A 274 -41.09 31.61 -24.82
N GLU A 275 -40.12 31.11 -25.58
CA GLU A 275 -40.34 30.64 -26.95
C GLU A 275 -41.50 29.64 -27.00
N ALA A 276 -41.46 28.59 -26.17
CA ALA A 276 -42.50 27.58 -26.12
C ALA A 276 -43.87 28.16 -25.72
N ALA A 277 -43.91 29.11 -24.78
CA ALA A 277 -45.15 29.73 -24.35
C ALA A 277 -45.75 30.68 -25.41
N TYR A 278 -44.92 31.44 -26.13
CA TYR A 278 -45.36 32.28 -27.25
C TYR A 278 -45.79 31.46 -28.46
N ALA A 279 -45.16 30.31 -28.70
CA ALA A 279 -45.62 29.37 -29.72
C ALA A 279 -47.05 28.86 -29.46
N LYS A 280 -47.41 28.61 -28.19
CA LYS A 280 -48.79 28.26 -27.81
C LYS A 280 -49.80 29.38 -28.06
N LEU A 281 -49.34 30.64 -28.16
CA LEU A 281 -50.17 31.80 -28.49
C LEU A 281 -50.12 32.17 -29.99
N ASN A 282 -49.38 31.42 -30.81
CA ASN A 282 -49.12 31.73 -32.23
C ASN A 282 -48.47 33.11 -32.46
N ASP A 283 -47.65 33.60 -31.51
CA ASP A 283 -46.91 34.85 -31.65
C ASP A 283 -45.52 34.57 -32.28
N GLU A 284 -45.47 34.49 -33.61
CA GLU A 284 -44.27 34.15 -34.35
C GLU A 284 -43.11 35.14 -34.13
N SER A 285 -43.41 36.43 -33.91
CA SER A 285 -42.40 37.46 -33.69
C SER A 285 -41.62 37.19 -32.40
N ASN A 286 -42.33 36.93 -31.30
CA ASN A 286 -41.68 36.61 -30.03
C ASN A 286 -41.02 35.23 -30.05
N VAL A 287 -41.58 34.25 -30.76
CA VAL A 287 -40.93 32.94 -30.98
C VAL A 287 -39.54 33.13 -31.60
N GLN A 288 -39.43 33.84 -32.72
CA GLN A 288 -38.13 34.05 -33.38
C GLN A 288 -37.15 34.83 -32.50
N LYS A 289 -37.65 35.85 -31.79
CA LYS A 289 -36.84 36.65 -30.85
C LYS A 289 -36.18 35.77 -29.79
N TYR A 290 -36.96 35.00 -29.04
CA TYR A 290 -36.42 34.20 -27.93
C TYR A 290 -35.68 32.96 -28.41
N LYS A 291 -36.03 32.42 -29.58
CA LYS A 291 -35.25 31.38 -30.26
C LYS A 291 -33.82 31.84 -30.54
N LEU A 292 -33.67 33.00 -31.16
CA LEU A 292 -32.35 33.56 -31.48
C LEU A 292 -31.54 33.87 -30.21
N GLU A 293 -32.20 34.39 -29.17
CA GLU A 293 -31.54 34.74 -27.91
C GLU A 293 -30.93 33.53 -27.21
N HIS A 294 -31.71 32.45 -27.04
CA HIS A 294 -31.22 31.28 -26.30
C HIS A 294 -30.20 30.46 -27.10
N LEU A 295 -30.28 30.42 -28.44
CA LEU A 295 -29.28 29.76 -29.28
C LEU A 295 -27.91 30.45 -29.17
N LYS A 296 -27.87 31.79 -29.21
CA LYS A 296 -26.62 32.55 -29.01
C LYS A 296 -25.97 32.26 -27.66
N LEU A 297 -26.79 32.12 -26.61
CA LEU A 297 -26.31 31.78 -25.27
C LEU A 297 -25.80 30.33 -25.20
N LYS A 298 -26.49 29.37 -25.84
CA LYS A 298 -26.08 27.96 -25.90
C LYS A 298 -24.73 27.78 -26.58
N ASP A 299 -24.49 28.43 -27.71
CA ASP A 299 -23.24 28.27 -28.46
C ASP A 299 -22.01 28.66 -27.63
N SER A 300 -22.12 29.73 -26.84
CA SER A 300 -21.04 30.18 -25.95
C SER A 300 -20.76 29.19 -24.80
N ILE A 301 -21.74 28.42 -24.35
CA ILE A 301 -21.61 27.46 -23.23
C ILE A 301 -21.23 26.05 -23.73
N ALA A 302 -21.76 25.63 -24.89
CA ALA A 302 -21.51 24.32 -25.48
C ALA A 302 -20.02 24.08 -25.77
N TYR A 303 -19.28 25.13 -26.15
CA TYR A 303 -17.82 25.05 -26.33
C TYR A 303 -17.10 24.69 -25.01
N ASN A 304 -17.44 25.36 -23.91
CA ASN A 304 -16.85 25.11 -22.59
C ASN A 304 -17.19 23.70 -22.07
N GLN A 305 -18.43 23.24 -22.30
CA GLN A 305 -18.85 21.89 -21.91
C GLN A 305 -18.09 20.81 -22.70
N LYS A 306 -17.96 20.95 -24.02
CA LYS A 306 -17.26 19.98 -24.88
C LYS A 306 -15.78 19.84 -24.50
N MET A 307 -15.11 20.96 -24.21
CA MET A 307 -13.73 20.95 -23.74
C MET A 307 -13.59 20.26 -22.39
N ALA A 308 -14.48 20.55 -21.44
CA ALA A 308 -14.45 19.91 -20.12
C ALA A 308 -14.74 18.40 -20.18
N VAL A 309 -15.65 17.95 -21.04
CA VAL A 309 -15.90 16.51 -21.26
C VAL A 309 -14.65 15.82 -21.80
N ASN A 310 -14.04 16.39 -22.86
CA ASN A 310 -12.83 15.83 -23.47
C ASN A 310 -11.68 15.75 -22.47
N GLU A 311 -11.48 16.79 -21.66
CA GLU A 311 -10.43 16.82 -20.64
C GLU A 311 -10.71 15.80 -19.51
N THR A 312 -11.96 15.71 -19.04
CA THR A 312 -12.36 14.73 -18.02
C THR A 312 -12.12 13.31 -18.51
N LEU A 313 -12.53 13.01 -19.75
CA LEU A 313 -12.35 11.69 -20.35
C LEU A 313 -10.87 11.38 -20.58
N SER A 314 -10.09 12.35 -21.10
CA SER A 314 -8.64 12.19 -21.30
C SER A 314 -7.88 11.99 -19.99
N ASN A 315 -8.26 12.70 -18.93
CA ASN A 315 -7.65 12.52 -17.60
C ASN A 315 -7.96 11.13 -17.03
N LYS A 316 -9.16 10.61 -17.27
CA LYS A 316 -9.50 9.22 -16.91
C LYS A 316 -8.66 8.21 -17.68
N GLU A 317 -8.52 8.36 -18.99
CA GLU A 317 -7.67 7.49 -19.83
C GLU A 317 -6.24 7.47 -19.30
N LYS A 318 -5.66 8.65 -19.04
CA LYS A 318 -4.32 8.76 -18.43
C LYS A 318 -4.23 8.08 -17.06
N SER A 319 -5.25 8.23 -16.22
CA SER A 319 -5.27 7.63 -14.88
C SER A 319 -5.35 6.11 -14.94
N PHE A 320 -6.18 5.58 -15.85
CA PHE A 320 -6.34 4.15 -16.10
C PHE A 320 -5.05 3.56 -16.67
N ASP A 321 -4.43 4.23 -17.64
CA ASP A 321 -3.14 3.81 -18.20
C ASP A 321 -2.04 3.77 -17.14
N LYS A 322 -2.02 4.74 -16.22
CA LYS A 322 -1.07 4.77 -15.11
C LYS A 322 -1.26 3.59 -14.15
N GLU A 323 -2.51 3.29 -13.77
CA GLU A 323 -2.82 2.13 -12.91
C GLU A 323 -2.51 0.80 -13.60
N LEU A 324 -2.87 0.67 -14.87
CA LEU A 324 -2.58 -0.49 -15.69
C LEU A 324 -1.07 -0.72 -15.80
N ASN A 325 -0.29 0.33 -16.07
CA ASN A 325 1.16 0.25 -16.14
C ASN A 325 1.77 -0.13 -14.79
N LYS A 326 1.30 0.45 -13.67
CA LYS A 326 1.74 0.06 -12.32
C LYS A 326 1.47 -1.42 -12.04
N SER A 327 0.28 -1.91 -12.38
CA SER A 327 -0.09 -3.32 -12.24
C SER A 327 0.77 -4.25 -13.12
N ARG A 328 1.04 -3.84 -14.37
CA ARG A 328 1.95 -4.56 -15.27
C ARG A 328 3.37 -4.63 -14.72
N THR A 329 3.93 -3.52 -14.22
CA THR A 329 5.28 -3.50 -13.63
C THR A 329 5.37 -4.39 -12.39
N LEU A 330 4.36 -4.38 -11.52
CA LEU A 330 4.31 -5.29 -10.36
C LEU A 330 4.26 -6.76 -10.79
N SER A 331 3.44 -7.08 -11.79
CA SER A 331 3.29 -8.43 -12.31
C SER A 331 4.59 -8.95 -12.93
N ILE A 332 5.29 -8.12 -13.72
CA ILE A 332 6.60 -8.46 -14.30
C ILE A 332 7.64 -8.71 -13.18
N GLY A 333 7.66 -7.86 -12.14
CA GLY A 333 8.56 -8.04 -11.00
C GLY A 333 8.34 -9.37 -10.27
N LEU A 334 7.08 -9.76 -10.06
CA LEU A 334 6.73 -11.04 -9.44
C LEU A 334 7.16 -12.25 -10.30
N ILE A 335 6.96 -12.18 -11.62
CA ILE A 335 7.39 -13.23 -12.55
C ILE A 335 8.92 -13.40 -12.51
N LEU A 336 9.67 -12.30 -12.53
CA LEU A 336 11.13 -12.33 -12.45
C LEU A 336 11.61 -12.91 -11.11
N MET A 337 10.96 -12.54 -10.00
CA MET A 337 11.27 -13.10 -8.68
C MET A 337 11.05 -14.62 -8.65
N CYS A 338 9.93 -15.10 -9.20
CA CYS A 338 9.64 -16.53 -9.31
C CYS A 338 10.68 -17.26 -10.18
N LEU A 339 11.09 -16.68 -11.31
CA LEU A 339 12.14 -17.26 -12.16
C LEU A 339 13.48 -17.37 -11.43
N ILE A 340 13.86 -16.35 -10.65
CA ILE A 340 15.07 -16.38 -9.82
C ILE A 340 14.97 -17.49 -8.76
N LEU A 341 13.83 -17.62 -8.10
CA LEU A 341 13.57 -18.69 -7.12
C LEU A 341 13.71 -20.09 -7.74
N VAL A 342 13.14 -20.30 -8.92
CA VAL A 342 13.26 -21.57 -9.66
C VAL A 342 14.72 -21.85 -10.02
N LEU A 343 15.47 -20.83 -10.43
CA LEU A 343 16.89 -20.99 -10.75
C LEU A 343 17.73 -21.33 -9.52
N ILE A 344 17.47 -20.69 -8.38
CA ILE A 344 18.13 -21.00 -7.10
C ILE A 344 17.81 -22.43 -6.66
N LEU A 345 16.55 -22.84 -6.74
CA LEU A 345 16.11 -24.22 -6.47
C LEU A 345 16.80 -25.21 -7.40
N GLY A 346 16.92 -24.89 -8.69
CA GLY A 346 17.65 -25.68 -9.68
C GLY A 346 19.11 -25.89 -9.31
N VAL A 347 19.83 -24.83 -8.93
CA VAL A 347 21.23 -24.90 -8.47
C VAL A 347 21.35 -25.73 -7.18
N PHE A 348 20.41 -25.58 -6.25
CA PHE A 348 20.40 -26.33 -5.01
C PHE A 348 20.18 -27.83 -5.24
N VAL A 349 19.19 -28.20 -6.07
CA VAL A 349 18.93 -29.58 -6.48
C VAL A 349 20.15 -30.16 -7.21
N PHE A 350 20.76 -29.41 -8.11
CA PHE A 350 21.97 -29.81 -8.82
C PHE A 350 23.13 -30.12 -7.87
N LYS A 351 23.41 -29.25 -6.87
CA LYS A 351 24.43 -29.51 -5.83
C LYS A 351 24.13 -30.78 -5.04
N ILE A 352 22.87 -31.03 -4.68
CA ILE A 352 22.48 -32.27 -3.97
C ILE A 352 22.76 -33.51 -4.83
N ILE A 353 22.42 -33.47 -6.12
CA ILE A 353 22.69 -34.59 -7.04
C ILE A 353 24.20 -34.83 -7.17
N GLN A 354 24.99 -33.76 -7.34
CA GLN A 354 26.44 -33.84 -7.47
C GLN A 354 27.10 -34.42 -6.21
N LEU A 355 26.68 -34.00 -5.01
CA LEU A 355 27.17 -34.54 -3.74
C LEU A 355 26.83 -36.02 -3.59
N ARG A 356 25.60 -36.44 -3.94
CA ARG A 356 25.21 -37.85 -3.90
C ARG A 356 26.04 -38.70 -4.86
N LYS A 357 26.32 -38.19 -6.07
CA LYS A 357 27.21 -38.87 -7.03
C LYS A 357 28.61 -39.03 -6.44
N LYS A 358 29.20 -37.97 -5.89
CA LYS A 358 30.52 -38.01 -5.23
C LYS A 358 30.58 -39.06 -4.11
N HIS A 359 29.58 -39.11 -3.23
CA HIS A 359 29.53 -40.11 -2.16
C HIS A 359 29.46 -41.53 -2.71
N ARG A 360 28.65 -41.75 -3.75
CA ARG A 360 28.54 -43.06 -4.43
C ARG A 360 29.89 -43.49 -5.03
N ASP A 361 30.62 -42.57 -5.67
CA ASP A 361 31.93 -42.86 -6.25
C ASP A 361 32.97 -43.23 -5.17
N ILE A 362 32.96 -42.54 -4.02
CA ILE A 362 33.83 -42.85 -2.87
C ILE A 362 33.52 -44.24 -2.32
N VAL A 363 32.25 -44.56 -2.09
CA VAL A 363 31.84 -45.88 -1.59
C VAL A 363 32.19 -46.97 -2.60
N ALA A 364 31.94 -46.76 -3.90
CA ALA A 364 32.29 -47.71 -4.95
C ALA A 364 33.80 -48.02 -4.99
N LYS A 365 34.66 -47.00 -4.84
CA LYS A 365 36.11 -47.19 -4.72
C LYS A 365 36.47 -48.06 -3.52
N ILE A 366 35.88 -47.81 -2.35
CA ILE A 366 36.11 -48.61 -1.13
C ILE A 366 35.62 -50.07 -1.28
N TYR A 367 34.59 -50.30 -2.09
CA TYR A 367 34.16 -51.65 -2.45
C TYR A 367 35.17 -52.38 -3.33
N GLN A 368 35.70 -51.70 -4.35
CA GLN A 368 36.61 -52.31 -5.34
C GLN A 368 38.04 -52.46 -4.83
N GLN A 369 38.55 -51.50 -4.07
CA GLN A 369 39.98 -51.36 -3.75
C GLN A 369 40.30 -51.38 -2.25
N GLY A 370 39.28 -51.43 -1.37
CA GLY A 370 39.47 -51.27 0.07
C GLY A 370 39.75 -49.82 0.47
N ILE A 371 40.14 -49.59 1.73
CA ILE A 371 40.56 -48.27 2.21
C ILE A 371 42.04 -48.11 1.89
N THR A 372 42.38 -47.13 1.07
CA THR A 372 43.78 -46.74 0.86
C THR A 372 44.33 -46.08 2.12
N PRO A 373 45.59 -46.35 2.53
CA PRO A 373 46.22 -45.66 3.65
C PRO A 373 46.14 -44.14 3.44
N VAL A 374 45.57 -43.43 4.41
CA VAL A 374 45.55 -41.96 4.36
C VAL A 374 46.95 -41.44 4.66
N SER A 375 47.47 -40.55 3.82
CA SER A 375 48.66 -39.78 4.17
C SER A 375 48.29 -38.83 5.30
N TYR A 376 48.70 -39.16 6.52
CA TYR A 376 48.62 -38.22 7.62
C TYR A 376 49.62 -37.09 7.35
N GLU A 377 49.18 -35.83 7.44
CA GLU A 377 50.12 -34.72 7.62
C GLU A 377 50.95 -35.02 8.88
N GLU A 378 52.27 -34.89 8.82
CA GLU A 378 53.14 -35.13 9.97
C GLU A 378 52.71 -34.20 11.11
N ASP A 379 52.30 -34.79 12.22
CA ASP A 379 51.88 -34.06 13.42
C ASP A 379 53.13 -33.50 14.13
N PRO A 380 53.32 -32.17 14.22
CA PRO A 380 54.52 -31.60 14.81
C PRO A 380 54.67 -31.84 16.32
N GLN A 381 53.61 -32.30 17.01
CA GLN A 381 53.55 -32.35 18.49
C GLN A 381 53.81 -33.72 19.12
N GLU A 382 54.11 -34.78 18.37
CA GLU A 382 54.31 -36.12 18.96
C GLU A 382 55.73 -36.41 19.49
N ILE A 383 56.63 -35.41 19.47
CA ILE A 383 58.00 -35.48 20.03
C ILE A 383 58.02 -35.10 21.53
N THR A 384 56.96 -34.48 22.08
CA THR A 384 57.03 -33.84 23.41
C THR A 384 56.69 -34.72 24.62
N ASP A 385 56.31 -35.98 24.45
CA ASP A 385 56.08 -36.90 25.60
C ASP A 385 57.38 -37.56 26.12
N GLU A 386 58.55 -37.21 25.56
CA GLU A 386 59.85 -37.75 25.97
C GLU A 386 60.45 -37.13 27.25
N GLU A 387 59.90 -36.03 27.80
CA GLU A 387 60.52 -35.34 28.96
C GLU A 387 59.84 -35.56 30.32
N ALA A 388 58.65 -36.17 30.39
CA ALA A 388 57.91 -36.31 31.65
C ALA A 388 58.15 -37.67 32.35
N LEU A 389 59.42 -38.05 32.57
CA LEU A 389 59.90 -39.00 33.60
C LEU A 389 61.44 -39.15 33.52
N SER A 390 62.16 -38.04 33.69
CA SER A 390 63.57 -38.12 34.10
C SER A 390 63.92 -36.88 34.95
N VAL A 391 64.32 -37.13 36.20
CA VAL A 391 65.14 -36.20 36.96
C VAL A 391 66.54 -36.79 36.97
N THR A 392 67.51 -35.91 36.71
CA THR A 392 68.98 -36.04 36.73
C THR A 392 69.72 -36.48 35.45
N ASP A 393 70.49 -35.49 34.97
CA ASP A 393 71.82 -35.50 34.34
C ASP A 393 72.02 -35.52 32.80
N GLU A 394 72.48 -34.34 32.34
CA GLU A 394 73.45 -33.98 31.30
C GLU A 394 73.76 -34.94 30.12
N ASN A 395 73.35 -34.54 28.91
CA ASN A 395 74.16 -34.10 27.75
C ASN A 395 73.47 -34.43 26.40
N PRO A 396 73.60 -33.59 25.35
CA PRO A 396 72.85 -33.74 24.11
C PRO A 396 73.69 -34.44 23.02
N GLU A 397 73.31 -35.63 22.56
CA GLU A 397 73.78 -36.13 21.26
C GLU A 397 72.99 -37.35 20.72
N SER A 398 72.65 -37.27 19.44
CA SER A 398 72.29 -38.35 18.50
C SER A 398 70.95 -39.08 18.64
N THR A 399 70.07 -38.82 17.66
CA THR A 399 69.05 -39.75 17.16
C THR A 399 69.73 -41.01 16.62
N ASP A 400 70.14 -41.90 17.51
CA ASP A 400 70.54 -43.26 17.14
C ASP A 400 69.26 -44.05 16.87
N LEU A 401 69.12 -44.55 15.64
CA LEU A 401 68.12 -45.56 15.30
C LEU A 401 68.29 -46.69 16.31
N LEU A 402 67.35 -46.83 17.25
CA LEU A 402 67.32 -47.94 18.21
C LEU A 402 67.69 -49.22 17.45
N LYS A 403 68.88 -49.77 17.73
CA LYS A 403 69.36 -51.02 17.10
C LYS A 403 68.54 -52.17 17.65
N ILE A 404 67.30 -52.27 17.19
CA ILE A 404 66.40 -53.37 17.48
C ILE A 404 66.95 -54.58 16.73
N SER A 405 67.27 -55.66 17.45
CA SER A 405 67.74 -56.88 16.80
C SER A 405 66.62 -57.46 15.90
N PRO A 406 66.96 -58.11 14.77
CA PRO A 406 65.95 -58.69 13.88
C PRO A 406 64.96 -59.61 14.60
N ALA A 407 65.43 -60.37 15.61
CA ALA A 407 64.59 -61.25 16.41
C ALA A 407 63.59 -60.49 17.30
N VAL A 408 63.97 -59.35 17.89
CA VAL A 408 63.04 -58.52 18.69
C VAL A 408 62.02 -57.81 17.79
N GLU A 409 62.46 -57.33 16.64
CA GLU A 409 61.58 -56.73 15.62
C GLU A 409 60.54 -57.73 15.11
N GLU A 410 60.95 -58.96 14.81
CA GLU A 410 60.06 -60.05 14.40
C GLU A 410 59.06 -60.43 15.50
N ASN A 411 59.50 -60.49 16.76
CA ASN A 411 58.60 -60.78 17.87
C ASN A 411 57.56 -59.67 18.10
N ILE A 412 57.93 -58.39 17.93
CA ILE A 412 56.99 -57.26 17.99
C ILE A 412 55.98 -57.37 16.84
N LEU A 413 56.43 -57.70 15.62
CA LEU A 413 55.54 -57.90 14.46
C LEU A 413 54.56 -59.06 14.68
N ASN A 414 55.01 -60.18 15.24
CA ASN A 414 54.15 -61.31 15.60
C ASN A 414 53.14 -60.93 16.69
N GLY A 415 53.55 -60.15 17.69
CA GLY A 415 52.67 -59.60 18.72
C GLY A 415 51.61 -58.64 18.16
N LEU A 416 52.01 -57.74 17.26
CA LEU A 416 51.09 -56.86 16.54
C LEU A 416 50.11 -57.65 15.66
N LYS A 417 50.57 -58.72 15.00
CA LYS A 417 49.70 -59.62 14.24
C LYS A 417 48.66 -60.29 15.12
N TYR A 418 49.06 -60.84 16.27
CA TYR A 418 48.13 -61.40 17.25
C TYR A 418 47.13 -60.35 17.76
N PHE A 419 47.59 -59.14 18.05
CA PHE A 419 46.76 -58.02 18.47
C PHE A 419 45.73 -57.59 17.41
N GLU A 420 46.14 -57.57 16.13
CA GLU A 420 45.26 -57.31 14.98
C GLU A 420 44.23 -58.44 14.80
N GLU A 421 44.65 -59.71 14.81
CA GLU A 421 43.80 -60.89 14.58
C GLU A 421 42.73 -61.07 15.67
N ASN A 422 43.06 -60.76 16.92
CA ASN A 422 42.13 -60.85 18.06
C ASN A 422 41.31 -59.56 18.28
N LEU A 423 41.44 -58.56 17.40
CA LEU A 423 40.69 -57.29 17.47
C LEU A 423 40.90 -56.50 18.77
N HIS A 424 42.03 -56.70 19.46
CA HIS A 424 42.33 -56.03 20.73
C HIS A 424 42.38 -54.50 20.58
N PHE A 425 42.65 -54.00 19.37
CA PHE A 425 42.56 -52.58 19.04
C PHE A 425 41.19 -51.94 19.30
N ASN A 426 40.09 -52.70 19.32
CA ASN A 426 38.75 -52.17 19.63
C ASN A 426 38.52 -51.92 21.13
N ASN A 427 39.46 -52.29 22.00
CA ASN A 427 39.35 -52.00 23.44
C ASN A 427 39.56 -50.50 23.71
N LYS A 428 38.66 -49.89 24.51
CA LYS A 428 38.70 -48.46 24.87
C LYS A 428 39.97 -48.06 25.64
N ASN A 429 40.62 -49.02 26.30
CA ASN A 429 41.80 -48.79 27.13
C ASN A 429 43.13 -49.04 26.39
N VAL A 430 43.11 -49.20 25.06
CA VAL A 430 44.34 -49.36 24.28
C VAL A 430 45.15 -48.06 24.33
N SER A 431 46.35 -48.17 24.88
CA SER A 431 47.37 -47.13 24.87
C SER A 431 48.70 -47.77 24.46
N ARG A 432 49.65 -46.94 24.02
CA ARG A 432 51.00 -47.39 23.66
C ARG A 432 51.65 -48.16 24.80
N TYR A 433 51.46 -47.69 26.04
CA TYR A 433 51.94 -48.33 27.26
C TYR A 433 51.29 -49.71 27.48
N ASN A 434 49.96 -49.79 27.40
CA ASN A 434 49.24 -51.03 27.66
C ASN A 434 49.59 -52.11 26.63
N LEU A 435 49.71 -51.76 25.35
CA LEU A 435 50.07 -52.72 24.31
C LEU A 435 51.54 -53.17 24.44
N ALA A 436 52.46 -52.25 24.75
CA ALA A 436 53.86 -52.61 24.95
C ALA A 436 54.02 -53.59 26.13
N ASN A 437 53.29 -53.36 27.23
CA ASN A 437 53.30 -54.28 28.38
C ASN A 437 52.64 -55.63 28.07
N GLU A 438 51.51 -55.65 27.36
CA GLU A 438 50.83 -56.89 26.95
C GLU A 438 51.76 -57.78 26.11
N LEU A 439 52.57 -57.17 25.25
CA LEU A 439 53.53 -57.86 24.39
C LEU A 439 54.91 -58.07 25.04
N ASN A 440 55.12 -57.60 26.29
CA ASN A 440 56.41 -57.61 27.00
C ASN A 440 57.56 -56.87 26.27
N PHE A 441 57.28 -55.71 25.68
CA PHE A 441 58.25 -54.87 24.97
C PHE A 441 58.31 -53.42 25.49
N ASN A 442 59.35 -52.70 25.06
CA ASN A 442 59.48 -51.27 25.32
C ASN A 442 58.57 -50.44 24.38
N THR A 443 57.90 -49.41 24.92
CA THR A 443 57.01 -48.51 24.17
C THR A 443 57.71 -47.78 23.01
N LYS A 444 59.01 -47.47 23.13
CA LYS A 444 59.84 -46.89 22.06
C LYS A 444 60.09 -47.90 20.94
N TYR A 445 60.34 -49.18 21.27
CA TYR A 445 60.49 -50.24 20.26
C TYR A 445 59.19 -50.47 19.50
N LEU A 446 58.07 -50.55 20.21
CA LEU A 446 56.74 -50.71 19.59
C LEU A 446 56.43 -49.56 18.61
N SER A 447 56.67 -48.31 19.02
CA SER A 447 56.40 -47.14 18.17
C SER A 447 57.33 -47.09 16.95
N SER A 448 58.61 -47.43 17.14
CA SER A 448 59.59 -47.48 16.05
C SER A 448 59.24 -48.55 15.02
N VAL A 449 58.81 -49.74 15.46
CA VAL A 449 58.38 -50.83 14.57
C VAL A 449 57.09 -50.49 13.83
N ILE A 450 56.09 -49.89 14.49
CA ILE A 450 54.86 -49.43 13.83
C ILE A 450 55.19 -48.35 12.79
N LYS A 451 56.03 -47.37 13.13
CA LYS A 451 56.42 -46.31 12.18
C LYS A 451 57.19 -46.89 10.98
N LYS A 452 58.13 -47.82 11.21
CA LYS A 452 58.94 -48.46 10.17
C LYS A 452 58.12 -49.33 9.22
N HIS A 453 57.22 -50.18 9.74
CA HIS A 453 56.53 -51.19 8.94
C HIS A 453 55.12 -50.80 8.50
N LYS A 454 54.44 -49.94 9.26
CA LYS A 454 53.05 -49.53 8.99
C LYS A 454 52.96 -48.07 8.53
N ASN A 455 54.06 -47.31 8.61
CA ASN A 455 54.14 -45.88 8.28
C ASN A 455 53.09 -45.03 9.01
N PHE A 456 52.76 -45.42 10.25
CA PHE A 456 51.82 -44.72 11.13
C PHE A 456 52.49 -44.40 12.46
N ASN A 457 52.04 -43.36 13.14
CA ASN A 457 52.23 -43.31 14.59
C ASN A 457 51.25 -44.26 15.30
N PHE A 458 51.41 -44.46 16.61
CA PHE A 458 50.59 -45.40 17.36
C PHE A 458 49.08 -45.07 17.27
N ASN A 459 48.69 -43.80 17.43
CA ASN A 459 47.29 -43.39 17.42
C ASN A 459 46.67 -43.55 16.02
N GLN A 460 47.41 -43.18 14.98
CA GLN A 460 47.05 -43.35 13.57
C GLN A 460 46.86 -44.82 13.22
N TYR A 461 47.75 -45.69 13.71
CA TYR A 461 47.68 -47.13 13.52
C TYR A 461 46.40 -47.72 14.14
N ILE A 462 46.13 -47.39 15.41
CA ILE A 462 44.92 -47.84 16.10
C ILE A 462 43.65 -47.31 15.41
N ASN A 463 43.62 -46.02 15.06
CA ASN A 463 42.48 -45.42 14.36
C ASN A 463 42.24 -46.07 12.99
N HIS A 464 43.31 -46.33 12.24
CA HIS A 464 43.22 -47.01 10.94
C HIS A 464 42.64 -48.41 11.07
N LEU A 465 43.11 -49.22 12.03
CA LEU A 465 42.57 -50.55 12.31
C LEU A 465 41.09 -50.49 12.70
N ARG A 466 40.71 -49.59 13.62
CA ARG A 466 39.32 -49.41 14.08
C ARG A 466 38.38 -49.00 12.95
N ILE A 467 38.79 -48.04 12.11
CA ILE A 467 37.96 -47.58 10.98
C ILE A 467 37.85 -48.66 9.90
N ASN A 468 38.94 -49.36 9.57
CA ASN A 468 38.90 -50.49 8.64
C ASN A 468 37.95 -51.59 9.11
N TYR A 469 38.04 -51.96 10.39
CA TYR A 469 37.16 -52.95 11.00
C TYR A 469 35.69 -52.56 10.84
N ILE A 470 35.31 -51.33 11.21
CA ILE A 470 33.89 -50.96 11.11
C ILE A 470 33.42 -50.80 9.67
N VAL A 471 34.28 -50.34 8.76
CA VAL A 471 33.92 -50.26 7.34
C VAL A 471 33.69 -51.66 6.77
N ASP A 472 34.52 -52.64 7.13
CA ASP A 472 34.31 -54.04 6.76
C ASP A 472 32.98 -54.58 7.30
N LYS A 473 32.71 -54.37 8.59
CA LYS A 473 31.42 -54.75 9.22
C LYS A 473 30.23 -54.08 8.56
N LEU A 474 30.32 -52.79 8.22
CA LEU A 474 29.25 -52.07 7.53
C LEU A 474 29.03 -52.59 6.10
N LYS A 475 30.09 -53.00 5.39
CA LYS A 475 30.00 -53.60 4.05
C LYS A 475 29.36 -54.98 4.09
N ASN A 476 29.83 -55.85 4.98
CA ASN A 476 29.56 -57.29 4.94
C ASN A 476 28.41 -57.73 5.85
N GLU A 477 28.08 -56.97 6.90
CA GLU A 477 27.07 -57.35 7.89
C GLU A 477 25.97 -56.27 8.02
N PRO A 478 24.85 -56.39 7.28
CA PRO A 478 23.79 -55.36 7.23
C PRO A 478 23.20 -54.95 8.59
N LYS A 479 23.29 -55.80 9.62
CA LYS A 479 22.86 -55.46 10.99
C LYS A 479 23.59 -54.24 11.55
N PHE A 480 24.88 -54.04 11.22
CA PHE A 480 25.66 -52.90 11.69
C PHE A 480 25.16 -51.56 11.12
N ARG A 481 24.53 -51.57 9.94
CA ARG A 481 23.95 -50.38 9.31
C ARG A 481 22.74 -49.83 10.08
N LYS A 482 22.11 -50.66 10.92
CA LYS A 482 20.96 -50.28 11.76
C LYS A 482 21.37 -49.65 13.10
N TYR A 483 22.63 -49.75 13.47
CA TYR A 483 23.12 -49.20 14.74
C TYR A 483 23.24 -47.68 14.68
N LYS A 484 22.97 -47.03 15.82
CA LYS A 484 23.22 -45.59 15.98
C LYS A 484 24.74 -45.34 15.91
N ILE A 485 25.15 -44.21 15.34
CA ILE A 485 26.57 -43.87 15.19
C ILE A 485 27.32 -43.89 16.55
N ASN A 486 26.67 -43.47 17.64
CA ASN A 486 27.24 -43.57 18.99
C ASN A 486 27.58 -45.01 19.38
N HIS A 487 26.74 -45.97 19.01
CA HIS A 487 26.99 -47.38 19.28
C HIS A 487 28.13 -47.92 18.40
N LEU A 488 28.20 -47.50 17.13
CA LEU A 488 29.33 -47.83 16.24
C LEU A 488 30.67 -47.31 16.81
N ALA A 489 30.69 -46.10 17.37
CA ALA A 489 31.85 -45.54 18.04
C ALA A 489 32.26 -46.37 19.27
N GLU A 490 31.29 -46.84 20.04
CA GLU A 490 31.54 -47.65 21.24
C GLU A 490 32.14 -49.02 20.92
N ILE A 491 31.59 -49.75 19.95
CA ILE A 491 32.10 -51.09 19.56
C ILE A 491 33.47 -51.04 18.86
N THR A 492 33.87 -49.86 18.38
CA THR A 492 35.19 -49.63 17.78
C THR A 492 36.19 -49.07 18.78
N GLY A 493 35.80 -48.88 20.04
CA GLY A 493 36.71 -48.43 21.10
C GLY A 493 36.93 -46.91 21.18
N TYR A 494 36.12 -46.10 20.49
CA TYR A 494 36.19 -44.64 20.63
C TYR A 494 35.47 -44.16 21.90
N SER A 495 36.04 -43.16 22.55
CA SER A 495 35.47 -42.52 23.76
C SER A 495 34.29 -41.60 23.46
N SER A 496 34.14 -41.13 22.21
CA SER A 496 33.02 -40.28 21.81
C SER A 496 32.60 -40.49 20.36
N HIS A 497 31.31 -40.23 20.10
CA HIS A 497 30.73 -40.16 18.76
C HIS A 497 31.47 -39.18 17.84
N SER A 498 31.88 -38.02 18.37
CA SER A 498 32.51 -36.95 17.60
C SER A 498 33.91 -37.34 17.14
N ALA A 499 34.71 -37.96 18.03
CA ALA A 499 36.04 -38.46 17.69
C ALA A 499 35.96 -39.54 16.59
N PHE A 500 35.05 -40.51 16.76
CA PHE A 500 34.79 -41.53 15.74
C PHE A 500 34.36 -40.92 14.41
N SER A 501 33.40 -39.99 14.42
CA SER A 501 32.85 -39.42 13.19
C SER A 501 33.85 -38.55 12.42
N LEU A 502 34.76 -37.89 13.13
CA LEU A 502 35.83 -37.09 12.54
C LEU A 502 36.89 -38.01 11.91
N GLU A 503 37.34 -39.02 12.65
CA GLU A 503 38.37 -39.94 12.19
C GLU A 503 37.86 -40.83 11.05
N PHE A 504 36.63 -41.32 11.14
CA PHE A 504 35.96 -42.01 10.06
C PHE A 504 35.91 -41.14 8.80
N LYS A 505 35.54 -39.86 8.90
CA LYS A 505 35.55 -38.96 7.73
C LYS A 505 36.96 -38.70 7.20
N LYS A 506 37.96 -38.58 8.08
CA LYS A 506 39.36 -38.39 7.68
C LYS A 506 39.86 -39.58 6.87
N ILE A 507 39.53 -40.79 7.30
CA ILE A 507 39.98 -42.05 6.68
C ILE A 507 39.14 -42.43 5.45
N VAL A 508 37.81 -42.28 5.52
CA VAL A 508 36.85 -42.73 4.50
C VAL A 508 36.50 -41.61 3.50
N GLY A 509 36.77 -40.35 3.84
CA GLY A 509 36.44 -39.17 3.04
C GLY A 509 35.01 -38.65 3.20
N ILE A 510 34.11 -39.41 3.82
CA ILE A 510 32.72 -39.05 4.11
C ILE A 510 32.30 -39.47 5.53
N HIS A 511 31.33 -38.77 6.11
CA HIS A 511 30.84 -39.11 7.46
C HIS A 511 30.17 -40.49 7.51
N PRO A 512 30.20 -41.18 8.67
CA PRO A 512 29.59 -42.51 8.85
C PRO A 512 28.13 -42.60 8.38
N SER A 513 27.31 -41.61 8.71
CA SER A 513 25.89 -41.57 8.32
C SER A 513 25.69 -41.47 6.80
N ALA A 514 26.55 -40.70 6.12
CA ALA A 514 26.52 -40.57 4.66
C ALA A 514 27.02 -41.86 3.98
N PHE A 515 28.02 -42.52 4.56
CA PHE A 515 28.52 -43.82 4.12
C PHE A 515 27.40 -44.87 4.20
N ILE A 516 26.79 -45.08 5.37
CA ILE A 516 25.70 -46.04 5.59
C ILE A 516 24.52 -45.77 4.65
N LYS A 517 24.07 -44.51 4.56
CA LYS A 517 22.96 -44.14 3.66
C LYS A 517 23.27 -44.39 2.18
N THR A 518 24.54 -44.37 1.80
CA THR A 518 24.98 -44.70 0.45
C THR A 518 25.02 -46.22 0.25
N LEU A 519 25.44 -46.98 1.27
CA LEU A 519 25.40 -48.45 1.27
C LEU A 519 23.98 -49.01 1.14
N ASP A 520 22.99 -48.39 1.76
CA ASP A 520 21.59 -48.84 1.68
C ASP A 520 20.95 -48.58 0.31
N LYS A 521 21.65 -47.86 -0.58
CA LYS A 521 21.19 -47.48 -1.92
C LYS A 521 21.97 -48.14 -3.06
N ILE A 522 23.03 -48.88 -2.73
CA ILE A 522 23.79 -49.73 -3.63
C ILE A 522 23.26 -51.14 -3.44
#